data_AF-A0A2E7TSV8-F1
#
_entry.id   AF-A0A2E7TSV8-F1
#
_cell.length_a   1.000
_cell.length_b   1.000
_cell.length_c   1.000
_cell.angle_alpha   90.00
_cell.angle_beta   90.00
_cell.angle_gamma   90.00
#
_symmetry.space_group_name_H-M   'P 1'
#
loop_
_entity.id
_entity.type
_entity.pdbx_description
1 polymer ?
#
loop_
_entity_poly.entity_id
_entity_poly.type
_entity_poly.pdbx_seq_one_letter_code
_entity_poly.pdbx_strand_id
1 'polypeptide(L)'
;MVFHIQNKQLVSWSLIFLIVLPSCSSSILISSSPSEADVFTNGEYIGKTPIRHWDSEVGGSLLDVRIEKDGYEDVNAEIKKTGRISLWALAWCWMLYPLKWVEKYPRGFHGHLQPKSGEYSPLRVIVQTKEAVGSNIFVVALENKPCHGSSNNTVLEAALGIRLLEKFRVLERQALDVVSLEHHRNLTGLHDESSIVDAGKLSGAEGVVLISQLCDQRVTLTSLRFVDCETGALHWAVLAENQNMDDIIRELFDQLDS
;
A
#
# COMPACT_ATOMS: atom_id res chain seq x y z
N MET A 1 -5.43 36.95 80.26
CA MET A 1 -5.50 37.43 78.87
C MET A 1 -5.74 36.23 77.96
N VAL A 2 -6.99 36.06 77.51
CA VAL A 2 -7.37 35.00 76.57
C VAL A 2 -6.93 35.47 75.18
N PHE A 3 -5.93 34.81 74.60
CA PHE A 3 -5.51 35.08 73.22
C PHE A 3 -6.55 34.50 72.27
N HIS A 4 -7.43 35.38 71.79
CA HIS A 4 -8.44 35.07 70.77
C HIS A 4 -7.73 34.92 69.41
N ILE A 5 -7.33 33.70 69.06
CA ILE A 5 -6.80 33.37 67.73
C ILE A 5 -7.95 33.54 66.74
N GLN A 6 -7.91 34.57 65.90
CA GLN A 6 -8.95 34.81 64.90
C GLN A 6 -8.90 33.77 63.78
N ASN A 7 -10.02 33.08 63.59
CA ASN A 7 -10.30 32.07 62.56
C ASN A 7 -10.08 32.57 61.10
N LYS A 8 -9.87 33.87 60.88
CA LYS A 8 -9.66 34.48 59.56
C LYS A 8 -8.27 34.21 58.96
N GLN A 9 -7.24 34.01 59.78
CA GLN A 9 -5.87 33.74 59.30
C GLN A 9 -5.72 32.30 58.78
N LEU A 10 -6.42 31.34 59.39
CA LEU A 10 -6.45 29.93 58.96
C LEU A 10 -7.16 29.75 57.62
N VAL A 11 -8.27 30.46 57.38
CA VAL A 11 -9.01 30.42 56.11
C VAL A 11 -8.21 31.08 54.97
N SER A 12 -7.42 32.11 55.28
CA SER A 12 -6.59 32.79 54.29
C SER A 12 -5.41 31.93 53.81
N TRP A 13 -4.79 31.14 54.69
CA TRP A 13 -3.73 30.20 54.30
C TRP A 13 -4.26 28.99 53.53
N SER A 14 -5.48 28.52 53.83
CA SER A 14 -6.11 27.44 53.05
C SER A 14 -6.51 27.87 51.64
N LEU A 15 -6.93 29.13 51.44
CA LEU A 15 -7.24 29.66 50.10
C LEU A 15 -5.99 29.80 49.22
N ILE A 16 -4.84 30.18 49.78
CA ILE A 16 -3.58 30.32 49.03
C ILE A 16 -3.04 28.93 48.62
N PHE A 17 -3.18 27.92 49.46
CA PHE A 17 -2.75 26.55 49.15
C PHE A 17 -3.59 25.91 48.03
N LEU A 18 -4.87 26.29 47.91
CA LEU A 18 -5.77 25.82 46.84
C LEU A 18 -5.41 26.42 45.45
N ILE A 19 -4.74 27.58 45.42
CA ILE A 19 -4.37 28.28 44.19
C ILE A 19 -3.07 27.70 43.58
N VAL A 20 -2.29 26.94 44.36
CA VAL A 20 -1.00 26.34 43.93
C VAL A 20 -1.12 24.83 43.79
N LEU A 21 -2.18 24.35 43.14
CA LEU A 21 -2.12 23.04 42.49
C LEU A 21 -1.41 23.27 41.15
N PRO A 22 -0.10 22.96 41.01
CA PRO A 22 0.54 23.03 39.71
C PRO A 22 -0.11 21.97 38.82
N SER A 23 -0.97 22.39 37.89
CA SER A 23 -1.43 21.56 36.78
C SER A 23 -0.21 21.25 35.91
N CYS A 24 0.47 20.15 36.21
CA CYS A 24 1.61 19.70 35.43
C CYS A 24 1.08 19.03 34.16
N SER A 25 0.84 19.83 33.12
CA SER A 25 0.56 19.32 31.78
C SER A 25 1.88 19.01 31.08
N SER A 26 1.97 17.83 30.48
CA SER A 26 3.12 17.40 29.69
C SER A 26 2.74 17.37 28.21
N SER A 27 3.66 17.76 27.33
CA SER A 27 3.44 17.77 25.88
C SER A 27 4.49 16.94 25.16
N ILE A 28 4.07 16.16 24.17
CA ILE A 28 4.95 15.43 23.26
C ILE A 28 4.68 15.85 21.81
N LEU A 29 5.74 16.00 21.02
CA LEU A 29 5.64 16.20 19.57
C LEU A 29 5.78 14.86 18.86
N ILE A 30 4.77 14.45 18.09
CA ILE A 30 4.78 13.22 17.32
C ILE A 30 5.00 13.58 15.85
N SER A 31 6.10 13.11 15.29
CA SER A 31 6.43 13.26 13.87
C SER A 31 6.69 11.90 13.22
N SER A 32 6.42 11.81 11.92
CA SER A 32 6.68 10.59 11.15
C SER A 32 7.35 10.90 9.82
N SER A 33 8.06 9.92 9.29
CA SER A 33 8.51 9.90 7.90
C SER A 33 7.93 8.66 7.21
N PRO A 34 7.06 8.83 6.20
CA PRO A 34 6.59 10.09 5.60
C PRO A 34 5.60 10.89 6.48
N SER A 35 5.46 12.19 6.21
CA SER A 35 4.52 13.11 6.88
C SER A 35 3.06 12.81 6.55
N GLU A 36 2.10 13.40 7.27
CA GLU A 36 0.64 13.20 7.11
C GLU A 36 0.16 11.77 7.42
N ALA A 37 0.76 11.12 8.41
CA ALA A 37 0.26 9.86 8.94
C ALA A 37 -0.80 10.11 10.03
N ASP A 38 -1.81 9.26 10.09
CA ASP A 38 -2.87 9.30 11.10
C ASP A 38 -2.31 8.79 12.45
N VAL A 39 -2.54 9.54 13.52
CA VAL A 39 -2.00 9.24 14.85
C VAL A 39 -3.14 8.94 15.80
N PHE A 40 -2.98 7.83 16.52
CA PHE A 40 -3.86 7.38 17.59
C PHE A 40 -3.07 7.31 18.89
N THR A 41 -3.65 7.80 19.98
CA THR A 41 -3.08 7.73 21.33
C THR A 41 -4.07 7.05 22.25
N ASN A 42 -3.67 5.99 22.96
CA ASN A 42 -4.56 5.21 23.83
C ASN A 42 -5.86 4.74 23.12
N GLY A 43 -5.79 4.52 21.79
CA GLY A 43 -6.94 4.14 20.96
C GLY A 43 -7.83 5.30 20.46
N GLU A 44 -7.53 6.55 20.80
CA GLU A 44 -8.26 7.74 20.30
C GLU A 44 -7.50 8.42 19.16
N TYR A 45 -8.20 8.76 18.07
CA TYR A 45 -7.62 9.50 16.94
C TYR A 45 -7.41 10.97 17.30
N ILE A 46 -6.16 11.43 17.24
CA ILE A 46 -5.81 12.81 17.62
C ILE A 46 -5.55 13.73 16.42
N GLY A 47 -5.23 13.18 15.24
CA GLY A 47 -4.97 13.95 14.03
C GLY A 47 -3.77 13.41 13.23
N LYS A 48 -3.22 14.25 12.35
CA LYS A 48 -2.15 13.87 11.41
C LYS A 48 -0.78 14.39 11.82
N THR A 49 0.29 13.64 11.53
CA THR A 49 1.67 14.08 11.78
C THR A 49 2.10 15.24 10.87
N PRO A 50 2.85 16.24 11.38
CA PRO A 50 3.33 16.38 12.76
C PRO A 50 2.27 17.02 13.68
N ILE A 51 2.01 16.38 14.83
CA ILE A 51 1.03 16.85 15.83
C ILE A 51 1.65 16.96 17.22
N ARG A 52 1.22 17.97 17.98
CA ARG A 52 1.58 18.13 19.40
C ARG A 52 0.43 17.63 20.26
N HIS A 53 0.70 16.61 21.06
CA HIS A 53 -0.27 16.03 21.99
C HIS A 53 0.01 16.51 23.43
N TRP A 54 -1.05 16.84 24.17
CA TRP A 54 -1.00 17.27 25.56
C TRP A 54 -1.71 16.26 26.44
N ASP A 55 -1.04 15.83 27.50
CA ASP A 55 -1.56 14.85 28.44
C ASP A 55 -1.22 15.22 29.89
N SER A 56 -2.17 14.93 30.78
CA SER A 56 -2.12 15.20 32.23
C SER A 56 -2.08 13.90 33.07
N GLU A 57 -1.89 12.74 32.45
CA GLU A 57 -1.76 11.47 33.18
C GLU A 57 -0.59 11.49 34.18
N VAL A 58 -0.71 10.68 35.23
CA VAL A 58 0.25 10.58 36.33
C VAL A 58 1.62 10.10 35.82
N GLY A 59 2.70 10.56 36.48
CA GLY A 59 4.05 10.05 36.21
C GLY A 59 4.13 8.53 36.36
N GLY A 60 4.80 7.88 35.40
CA GLY A 60 4.90 6.42 35.29
C GLY A 60 3.96 5.78 34.27
N SER A 61 3.03 6.53 33.65
CA SER A 61 2.17 6.00 32.59
C SER A 61 2.93 5.78 31.27
N LEU A 62 2.52 4.74 30.54
CA LEU A 62 2.96 4.44 29.18
C LEU A 62 1.93 5.04 28.22
N LEU A 63 2.38 5.92 27.33
CA LEU A 63 1.56 6.42 26.24
C LEU A 63 1.67 5.43 25.08
N ASP A 64 0.57 4.74 24.75
CA ASP A 64 0.50 3.92 23.55
C ASP A 64 0.22 4.83 22.35
N VAL A 65 1.17 4.91 21.44
CA VAL A 65 1.08 5.69 20.20
C VAL A 65 1.05 4.73 19.03
N ARG A 66 -0.06 4.74 18.30
CA ARG A 66 -0.18 4.03 17.01
C ARG A 66 -0.18 5.05 15.88
N ILE A 67 0.69 4.84 14.91
CA ILE A 67 0.77 5.66 13.70
C ILE A 67 0.38 4.80 12.51
N GLU A 68 -0.64 5.22 11.78
CA GLU A 68 -1.17 4.53 10.61
C GLU A 68 -1.03 5.42 9.37
N LYS A 69 -0.72 4.80 8.23
CA LYS A 69 -0.72 5.49 6.94
C LYS A 69 -1.02 4.51 5.82
N ASP A 70 -1.80 4.95 4.84
CA ASP A 70 -2.11 4.15 3.65
C ASP A 70 -0.82 3.69 2.94
N GLY A 71 -0.69 2.37 2.75
CA GLY A 71 0.46 1.74 2.10
C GLY A 71 1.69 1.49 3.01
N TYR A 72 1.61 1.84 4.30
CA TYR A 72 2.71 1.64 5.26
C TYR A 72 2.28 0.71 6.40
N GLU A 73 3.25 0.07 7.04
CA GLU A 73 3.05 -0.75 8.24
C GLU A 73 2.71 0.14 9.43
N ASP A 74 1.78 -0.33 10.25
CA ASP A 74 1.38 0.35 11.47
C ASP A 74 2.50 0.28 12.50
N VAL A 75 2.91 1.44 13.01
CA VAL A 75 3.94 1.52 14.05
C VAL A 75 3.25 1.75 15.38
N ASN A 76 3.34 0.75 16.25
CA ASN A 76 2.90 0.82 17.64
C ASN A 76 4.13 1.10 18.53
N ALA A 77 4.09 2.19 19.30
CA ALA A 77 5.19 2.61 20.15
C ALA A 77 4.69 2.98 21.55
N GLU A 78 5.28 2.35 22.57
CA GLU A 78 5.01 2.68 23.96
C GLU A 78 6.03 3.72 24.46
N ILE A 79 5.57 4.93 24.76
CA ILE A 79 6.42 6.02 25.22
C ILE A 79 6.28 6.16 26.73
N LYS A 80 7.36 5.89 27.46
CA LYS A 80 7.41 6.02 28.92
C LYS A 80 7.76 7.44 29.36
N LYS A 81 6.99 8.00 30.30
CA LYS A 81 7.38 9.23 31.01
C LYS A 81 8.69 8.97 31.76
N THR A 82 9.73 9.76 31.47
CA THR A 82 11.05 9.58 32.10
C THR A 82 11.43 10.86 32.83
N GLY A 83 11.34 10.85 34.16
CA GLY A 83 11.77 11.97 35.01
C GLY A 83 13.22 11.82 35.46
N ARG A 84 14.07 12.82 35.20
CA ARG A 84 15.35 12.97 35.90
C ARG A 84 15.14 13.80 37.16
N ILE A 85 14.99 13.14 38.30
CA ILE A 85 15.00 13.82 39.60
C ILE A 85 16.46 14.15 39.91
N SER A 86 16.80 15.44 40.03
CA SER A 86 18.13 15.84 40.49
C SER A 86 18.23 15.60 42.00
N LEU A 87 19.31 14.94 42.45
CA LEU A 87 19.52 14.60 43.86
C LEU A 87 19.52 15.82 44.80
N TRP A 88 19.82 17.02 44.30
CA TRP A 88 19.78 18.27 45.06
C TRP A 88 18.35 18.76 45.36
N ALA A 89 17.33 18.28 44.64
CA ALA A 89 15.92 18.58 44.91
C ALA A 89 15.38 17.84 46.16
N LEU A 90 16.09 16.81 46.64
CA LEU A 90 15.72 16.03 47.82
C LEU A 90 16.32 16.56 49.13
N ALA A 91 17.28 17.48 49.06
CA ALA A 91 18.10 17.88 50.21
C ALA A 91 17.38 18.77 51.25
N TRP A 92 16.17 19.28 50.98
CA TRP A 92 15.42 20.12 51.94
C TRP A 92 13.93 19.79 52.08
N CYS A 93 13.44 18.72 51.45
CA CYS A 93 12.01 18.38 51.43
C CYS A 93 11.72 17.16 52.34
N TRP A 94 11.82 17.34 53.66
CA TRP A 94 11.43 16.32 54.65
C TRP A 94 9.91 16.17 54.77
N MET A 95 9.10 17.12 54.29
CA MET A 95 7.68 17.18 54.61
C MET A 95 6.85 17.55 53.38
N LEU A 96 6.08 16.56 52.90
CA LEU A 96 4.84 16.67 52.10
C LEU A 96 4.91 16.60 50.55
N TYR A 97 4.22 15.56 50.03
CA TYR A 97 3.67 15.30 48.69
C TYR A 97 4.56 14.66 47.59
N PRO A 98 3.98 13.73 46.78
CA PRO A 98 4.70 12.62 46.17
C PRO A 98 5.50 13.07 44.96
N LEU A 99 6.82 12.93 45.06
CA LEU A 99 7.80 13.15 43.99
C LEU A 99 7.63 12.27 42.74
N LYS A 100 6.54 11.50 42.63
CA LYS A 100 6.20 10.68 41.45
C LYS A 100 5.61 11.48 40.28
N TRP A 101 5.17 12.72 40.51
CA TRP A 101 4.47 13.53 39.49
C TRP A 101 5.40 14.39 38.62
N VAL A 102 6.73 14.26 38.78
CA VAL A 102 7.75 15.02 38.03
C VAL A 102 8.37 14.16 36.92
N GLU A 103 7.58 13.30 36.29
CA GLU A 103 8.02 12.56 35.10
C GLU A 103 7.43 13.23 33.86
N LYS A 104 8.30 13.68 32.96
CA LYS A 104 7.92 14.34 31.69
C LYS A 104 8.15 13.40 30.52
N TYR A 105 7.35 13.54 29.48
CA TYR A 105 7.64 12.89 28.20
C TYR A 105 8.93 13.44 27.58
N PRO A 106 9.61 12.64 26.73
CA PRO A 106 10.65 13.17 25.85
C PRO A 106 10.06 14.27 24.94
N ARG A 107 10.91 15.22 24.51
CA ARG A 107 10.46 16.42 23.76
C ARG A 107 9.81 16.09 22.41
N GLY A 108 10.07 14.91 21.86
CA GLY A 108 9.39 14.41 20.68
C GLY A 108 9.67 12.93 20.42
N PHE A 109 8.79 12.31 19.66
CA PHE A 109 8.90 10.97 19.12
C PHE A 109 8.89 11.04 17.59
N HIS A 110 9.86 10.38 16.97
CA HIS A 110 10.00 10.32 15.52
C HIS A 110 9.82 8.87 15.05
N GLY A 111 8.67 8.59 14.42
CA GLY A 111 8.36 7.28 13.85
C GLY A 111 8.84 7.17 12.41
N HIS A 112 9.63 6.14 12.09
CA HIS A 112 9.90 5.77 10.70
C HIS A 112 8.92 4.68 10.30
N LEU A 113 8.01 5.00 9.37
CA LEU A 113 7.07 4.02 8.84
C LEU A 113 7.77 3.24 7.72
N GLN A 114 7.73 1.92 7.80
CA GLN A 114 8.18 1.07 6.70
C GLN A 114 7.02 0.90 5.72
N PRO A 115 7.26 0.99 4.39
CA PRO A 115 6.23 0.62 3.44
C PRO A 115 5.84 -0.84 3.69
N LYS A 116 4.55 -1.16 3.60
CA LYS A 116 4.10 -2.57 3.65
C LYS A 116 4.85 -3.31 2.56
N SER A 117 5.79 -4.17 2.96
CA SER A 117 6.58 -4.99 2.04
C SER A 117 5.75 -6.16 1.49
N GLY A 118 4.60 -5.85 0.92
CA GLY A 118 4.16 -6.59 -0.25
C GLY A 118 5.09 -6.17 -1.36
N GLU A 119 5.81 -7.12 -1.93
CA GLU A 119 6.68 -6.99 -3.09
C GLU A 119 5.92 -6.29 -4.24
N TYR A 120 5.86 -4.95 -4.19
CA TYR A 120 5.30 -4.13 -5.25
C TYR A 120 6.34 -4.08 -6.35
N SER A 121 6.42 -5.18 -7.07
CA SER A 121 7.13 -5.24 -8.33
C SER A 121 6.21 -4.59 -9.37
N PRO A 122 6.67 -3.53 -10.07
CA PRO A 122 5.90 -2.90 -11.13
C PRO A 122 5.66 -3.87 -12.31
N LEU A 123 6.25 -5.06 -12.25
CA LEU A 123 6.06 -6.14 -13.16
C LEU A 123 5.96 -7.45 -12.37
N ARG A 124 4.84 -8.14 -12.50
CA ARG A 124 4.57 -9.43 -11.88
C ARG A 124 4.33 -10.47 -12.97
N VAL A 125 5.24 -11.43 -13.08
CA VAL A 125 5.12 -12.57 -13.98
C VAL A 125 4.72 -13.79 -13.16
N ILE A 126 3.69 -14.49 -13.59
CA ILE A 126 3.22 -15.74 -12.97
C ILE A 126 3.27 -16.81 -14.05
N VAL A 127 4.20 -17.74 -13.91
CA VAL A 127 4.31 -18.92 -14.79
C VAL A 127 3.77 -20.14 -14.03
N GLN A 128 2.73 -20.77 -14.58
CA GLN A 128 2.21 -22.04 -14.08
C GLN A 128 2.88 -23.23 -14.75
N THR A 129 3.04 -23.17 -16.08
CA THR A 129 3.67 -24.24 -16.88
C THR A 129 4.47 -23.65 -18.03
N LYS A 130 5.56 -24.34 -18.39
CA LYS A 130 6.48 -23.96 -19.48
C LYS A 130 6.23 -24.74 -20.78
N GLU A 131 5.25 -25.64 -20.78
CA GLU A 131 5.01 -26.57 -21.89
C GLU A 131 4.57 -25.86 -23.18
N ALA A 132 4.13 -24.61 -23.09
CA ALA A 132 3.64 -23.79 -24.19
C ALA A 132 4.74 -23.16 -25.08
N VAL A 133 6.03 -23.25 -24.72
CA VAL A 133 7.11 -22.61 -25.49
C VAL A 133 7.30 -23.32 -26.84
N GLY A 134 7.31 -22.55 -27.93
CA GLY A 134 7.42 -23.06 -29.30
C GLY A 134 6.09 -23.39 -29.99
N SER A 135 4.97 -23.28 -29.27
CA SER A 135 3.62 -23.52 -29.80
C SER A 135 3.20 -22.51 -30.87
N ASN A 136 2.26 -22.93 -31.71
CA ASN A 136 1.58 -22.04 -32.66
C ASN A 136 0.57 -21.17 -31.91
N ILE A 137 0.82 -19.86 -31.85
CA ILE A 137 0.02 -18.94 -31.05
C ILE A 137 -0.72 -17.91 -31.89
N PHE A 138 -1.86 -17.47 -31.40
CA PHE A 138 -2.60 -16.32 -31.91
C PHE A 138 -2.55 -15.17 -30.91
N VAL A 139 -2.44 -13.92 -31.37
CA VAL A 139 -2.35 -12.74 -30.48
C VAL A 139 -3.58 -11.86 -30.67
N VAL A 140 -4.26 -11.52 -29.57
CA VAL A 140 -5.50 -10.74 -29.61
C VAL A 140 -5.49 -9.64 -28.55
N ALA A 141 -5.83 -8.42 -28.97
CA ALA A 141 -6.04 -7.30 -28.07
C ALA A 141 -7.51 -7.22 -27.65
N LEU A 142 -7.79 -7.50 -26.38
CA LEU A 142 -9.14 -7.39 -25.80
C LEU A 142 -9.56 -5.93 -25.64
N GLU A 143 -8.70 -5.15 -24.99
CA GLU A 143 -8.90 -3.72 -24.77
C GLU A 143 -7.57 -2.98 -24.90
N ASN A 144 -7.60 -1.83 -25.57
CA ASN A 144 -6.42 -0.97 -25.71
C ASN A 144 -6.77 0.49 -25.38
N LYS A 145 -6.72 0.83 -24.09
CA LYS A 145 -6.98 2.17 -23.57
C LYS A 145 -5.84 2.61 -22.65
N PRO A 146 -4.62 2.82 -23.18
CA PRO A 146 -3.50 3.27 -22.38
C PRO A 146 -3.68 4.74 -21.96
N CYS A 147 -3.04 5.16 -20.87
CA CYS A 147 -3.11 6.56 -20.45
C CYS A 147 -2.44 7.50 -21.47
N HIS A 148 -1.42 7.01 -22.17
CA HIS A 148 -0.65 7.72 -23.18
C HIS A 148 -0.34 6.80 -24.37
N GLY A 149 -0.39 7.34 -25.60
CA GLY A 149 -0.02 6.62 -26.81
C GLY A 149 -1.19 6.25 -27.72
N SER A 150 -0.96 5.29 -28.61
CA SER A 150 -1.93 4.82 -29.61
C SER A 150 -2.88 3.80 -29.00
N SER A 151 -4.19 4.04 -29.11
CA SER A 151 -5.25 3.12 -28.69
C SER A 151 -5.69 2.16 -29.81
N ASN A 152 -4.83 1.92 -30.81
CA ASN A 152 -5.17 1.04 -31.93
C ASN A 152 -4.83 -0.43 -31.61
N ASN A 153 -5.85 -1.28 -31.51
CA ASN A 153 -5.70 -2.71 -31.22
C ASN A 153 -4.79 -3.43 -32.23
N THR A 154 -4.90 -3.13 -33.53
CA THR A 154 -4.11 -3.85 -34.55
C THR A 154 -2.63 -3.55 -34.46
N VAL A 155 -2.27 -2.33 -34.06
CA VAL A 155 -0.88 -1.93 -33.81
C VAL A 155 -0.35 -2.64 -32.58
N LEU A 156 -1.16 -2.76 -31.52
CA LEU A 156 -0.79 -3.47 -30.30
C LEU A 156 -0.57 -4.98 -30.55
N GLU A 157 -1.49 -5.61 -31.29
CA GLU A 157 -1.40 -7.02 -31.70
C GLU A 157 -0.14 -7.28 -32.52
N ALA A 158 0.11 -6.46 -33.55
CA ALA A 158 1.29 -6.61 -34.40
C ALA A 158 2.60 -6.40 -33.62
N ALA A 159 2.66 -5.36 -32.77
CA ALA A 159 3.85 -5.05 -31.98
C ALA A 159 4.17 -6.12 -30.95
N LEU A 160 3.16 -6.76 -30.36
CA LEU A 160 3.34 -7.89 -29.45
C LEU A 160 3.71 -9.16 -30.22
N GLY A 161 3.02 -9.46 -31.31
CA GLY A 161 3.28 -10.63 -32.15
C GLY A 161 4.73 -10.68 -32.61
N ILE A 162 5.27 -9.57 -33.14
CA ILE A 162 6.66 -9.50 -33.60
C ILE A 162 7.66 -9.84 -32.47
N ARG A 163 7.40 -9.41 -31.24
CA ARG A 163 8.27 -9.69 -30.09
C ARG A 163 8.18 -11.13 -29.60
N LEU A 164 7.01 -11.74 -29.70
CA LEU A 164 6.79 -13.13 -29.30
C LEU A 164 7.39 -14.15 -30.29
N LEU A 165 7.72 -13.74 -31.51
CA LEU A 165 8.34 -14.61 -32.53
C LEU A 165 9.66 -15.25 -32.08
N GLU A 166 10.33 -14.70 -31.06
CA GLU A 166 11.57 -15.26 -30.53
C GLU A 166 11.37 -16.63 -29.88
N LYS A 167 10.23 -16.84 -29.20
CA LYS A 167 9.94 -18.07 -28.42
C LYS A 167 8.69 -18.81 -28.91
N PHE A 168 7.87 -18.20 -29.76
CA PHE A 168 6.60 -18.74 -30.22
C PHE A 168 6.42 -18.58 -31.73
N ARG A 169 5.54 -19.39 -32.32
CA ARG A 169 5.18 -19.29 -33.74
C ARG A 169 3.88 -18.52 -33.88
N VAL A 170 3.95 -17.24 -34.22
CA VAL A 170 2.77 -16.39 -34.32
C VAL A 170 2.04 -16.62 -35.65
N LEU A 171 0.74 -16.93 -35.59
CA LEU A 171 -0.14 -17.08 -36.73
C LEU A 171 -0.76 -15.73 -37.13
N GLU A 172 -0.90 -15.48 -38.44
CA GLU A 172 -1.50 -14.25 -38.96
C GLU A 172 -3.03 -14.28 -38.93
N ARG A 173 -3.63 -13.09 -38.70
CA ARG A 173 -5.08 -12.85 -38.57
C ARG A 173 -5.94 -13.29 -39.76
N GLN A 174 -5.35 -13.45 -40.94
CA GLN A 174 -6.09 -13.84 -42.16
C GLN A 174 -6.79 -15.20 -42.04
N ALA A 175 -6.34 -16.07 -41.14
CA ALA A 175 -6.99 -17.36 -40.87
C ALA A 175 -8.31 -17.24 -40.08
N LEU A 176 -8.57 -16.10 -39.41
CA LEU A 176 -9.75 -15.90 -38.56
C LEU A 176 -10.93 -15.26 -39.31
N ASP A 177 -10.64 -14.40 -40.29
CA ASP A 177 -11.67 -13.68 -41.06
C ASP A 177 -12.54 -14.63 -41.92
N VAL A 178 -11.96 -15.74 -42.39
CA VAL A 178 -12.68 -16.79 -43.13
C VAL A 178 -13.66 -17.55 -42.23
N VAL A 179 -13.28 -17.78 -40.96
CA VAL A 179 -14.13 -18.44 -39.96
C VAL A 179 -15.24 -17.50 -39.47
N SER A 180 -14.95 -16.21 -39.33
CA SER A 180 -15.92 -15.19 -38.92
C SER A 180 -17.04 -14.95 -39.94
N LEU A 181 -16.81 -15.20 -41.23
CA LEU A 181 -17.84 -15.09 -42.28
C LEU A 181 -18.85 -16.24 -42.21
N GLU A 182 -18.43 -17.45 -41.81
CA GLU A 182 -19.32 -18.61 -41.67
C GLU A 182 -20.16 -18.56 -40.37
N HIS A 183 -19.60 -18.03 -39.27
CA HIS A 183 -20.30 -17.91 -37.99
C HIS A 183 -21.23 -16.70 -37.84
N HIS A 184 -21.28 -15.80 -38.83
CA HIS A 184 -22.13 -14.60 -38.81
C HIS A 184 -23.64 -14.87 -38.84
N ARG A 185 -24.05 -16.14 -39.01
CA ARG A 185 -25.47 -16.53 -38.95
C ARG A 185 -26.02 -16.76 -37.54
N ASN A 186 -25.22 -16.69 -36.47
CA ASN A 186 -25.77 -16.94 -35.12
C ASN A 186 -25.30 -16.05 -33.95
N LEU A 187 -24.24 -15.25 -33.99
CA LEU A 187 -23.80 -14.57 -32.75
C LEU A 187 -23.24 -13.16 -32.93
N THR A 188 -23.64 -12.32 -31.98
CA THR A 188 -23.12 -10.99 -31.64
C THR A 188 -21.61 -11.03 -31.45
N GLY A 189 -20.93 -9.95 -31.87
CA GLY A 189 -19.47 -9.84 -31.94
C GLY A 189 -18.69 -10.36 -30.73
N LEU A 190 -17.49 -10.86 -31.03
CA LEU A 190 -16.45 -11.42 -30.17
C LEU A 190 -16.11 -10.55 -28.93
N HIS A 191 -16.98 -10.55 -27.93
CA HIS A 191 -16.79 -9.84 -26.67
C HIS A 191 -16.52 -10.76 -25.48
N ASP A 192 -16.51 -12.08 -25.69
CA ASP A 192 -16.20 -13.04 -24.64
C ASP A 192 -14.87 -13.75 -24.93
N GLU A 193 -14.03 -13.89 -23.91
CA GLU A 193 -12.70 -14.52 -24.01
C GLU A 193 -12.81 -15.96 -24.54
N SER A 194 -13.91 -16.65 -24.20
CA SER A 194 -14.20 -18.02 -24.66
C SER A 194 -14.29 -18.13 -26.19
N SER A 195 -14.94 -17.15 -26.83
CA SER A 195 -15.16 -17.16 -28.28
C SER A 195 -13.87 -16.94 -29.06
N ILE A 196 -12.90 -16.25 -28.43
CA ILE A 196 -11.58 -16.00 -28.99
C ILE A 196 -10.72 -17.27 -28.93
N VAL A 197 -10.81 -18.02 -27.82
CA VAL A 197 -10.12 -19.32 -27.69
C VAL A 197 -10.65 -20.31 -28.72
N ASP A 198 -11.97 -20.39 -28.90
CA ASP A 198 -12.59 -21.24 -29.91
C ASP A 198 -12.16 -20.84 -31.34
N ALA A 199 -12.08 -19.55 -31.63
CA ALA A 199 -11.57 -19.05 -32.90
C ALA A 199 -10.10 -19.43 -33.12
N GLY A 200 -9.25 -19.33 -32.09
CA GLY A 200 -7.86 -19.77 -32.13
C GLY A 200 -7.74 -21.25 -32.50
N LYS A 201 -8.54 -22.10 -31.86
CA LYS A 201 -8.60 -23.54 -32.15
C LYS A 201 -9.00 -23.82 -33.60
N LEU A 202 -10.02 -23.12 -34.12
CA LEU A 202 -10.47 -23.28 -35.51
C LEU A 202 -9.42 -22.82 -36.52
N SER A 203 -8.58 -21.86 -36.15
CA SER A 203 -7.47 -21.38 -36.98
C SER A 203 -6.17 -22.19 -36.82
N GLY A 204 -6.18 -23.28 -36.04
CA GLY A 204 -5.04 -24.17 -35.86
C GLY A 204 -3.98 -23.63 -34.88
N ALA A 205 -4.35 -22.68 -34.01
CA ALA A 205 -3.50 -22.24 -32.91
C ALA A 205 -3.61 -23.23 -31.74
N GLU A 206 -2.47 -23.60 -31.17
CA GLU A 206 -2.37 -24.37 -29.93
C GLU A 206 -2.68 -23.49 -28.71
N GLY A 207 -2.45 -22.18 -28.80
CA GLY A 207 -2.81 -21.24 -27.73
C GLY A 207 -3.11 -19.84 -28.24
N VAL A 208 -3.76 -19.04 -27.40
CA VAL A 208 -4.02 -17.63 -27.64
C VAL A 208 -3.36 -16.77 -26.55
N VAL A 209 -2.63 -15.76 -26.98
CA VAL A 209 -2.09 -14.70 -26.12
C VAL A 209 -3.04 -13.50 -26.17
N LEU A 210 -3.63 -13.21 -25.02
CA LEU A 210 -4.53 -12.08 -24.81
C LEU A 210 -3.74 -10.92 -24.19
N ILE A 211 -3.85 -9.74 -24.80
CA ILE A 211 -3.31 -8.50 -24.25
C ILE A 211 -4.43 -7.51 -23.96
N SER A 212 -4.36 -6.87 -22.78
CA SER A 212 -5.20 -5.73 -22.44
C SER A 212 -4.37 -4.60 -21.83
N GLN A 213 -4.69 -3.37 -22.22
CA GLN A 213 -4.12 -2.15 -21.66
C GLN A 213 -5.23 -1.25 -21.14
N LEU A 214 -5.16 -0.92 -19.86
CA LEU A 214 -6.16 -0.11 -19.15
C LEU A 214 -5.46 1.03 -18.40
N CYS A 215 -6.09 2.20 -18.38
CA CYS A 215 -5.61 3.34 -17.61
C CYS A 215 -6.34 3.40 -16.26
N ASP A 216 -5.60 3.28 -15.16
CA ASP A 216 -6.11 3.45 -13.79
C ASP A 216 -5.27 4.50 -13.04
N GLN A 217 -5.92 5.54 -12.51
CA GLN A 217 -5.25 6.63 -11.76
C GLN A 217 -3.95 7.19 -12.40
N ARG A 218 -3.90 7.30 -13.74
CA ARG A 218 -2.71 7.69 -14.57
C ARG A 218 -1.59 6.65 -14.68
N VAL A 219 -1.80 5.45 -14.17
CA VAL A 219 -0.94 4.28 -14.37
C VAL A 219 -1.54 3.45 -15.51
N THR A 220 -0.73 3.09 -16.51
CA THR A 220 -1.17 2.15 -17.54
C THR A 220 -0.89 0.73 -17.06
N LEU A 221 -1.96 -0.02 -16.81
CA LEU A 221 -1.93 -1.44 -16.48
C LEU A 221 -1.93 -2.24 -17.78
N THR A 222 -0.90 -3.06 -17.98
CA THR A 222 -0.81 -4.00 -19.09
C THR A 222 -0.91 -5.42 -18.55
N SER A 223 -1.89 -6.17 -19.03
CA SER A 223 -2.08 -7.58 -18.70
C SER A 223 -1.83 -8.43 -19.95
N LEU A 224 -0.97 -9.43 -19.82
CA LEU A 224 -0.65 -10.42 -20.84
C LEU A 224 -1.03 -11.80 -20.32
N ARG A 225 -1.77 -12.61 -21.07
CA ARG A 225 -2.20 -13.94 -20.62
C ARG A 225 -2.09 -14.92 -21.77
N PHE A 226 -1.49 -16.08 -21.52
CA PHE A 226 -1.53 -17.21 -22.46
C PHE A 226 -2.57 -18.21 -22.00
N VAL A 227 -3.47 -18.56 -22.92
CA VAL A 227 -4.53 -19.55 -22.71
C VAL A 227 -4.35 -20.66 -23.74
N ASP A 228 -4.32 -21.90 -23.29
CA ASP A 228 -4.29 -23.08 -24.15
C ASP A 228 -5.66 -23.31 -24.81
N CYS A 229 -5.67 -23.53 -26.13
CA CYS A 229 -6.88 -23.74 -26.91
C CYS A 229 -7.54 -25.12 -26.67
N GLU A 230 -6.77 -26.11 -26.22
CA GLU A 230 -7.29 -27.46 -25.96
C GLU A 230 -7.95 -27.55 -24.59
N THR A 231 -7.27 -27.06 -23.56
CA THR A 231 -7.71 -27.18 -22.17
C THR A 231 -8.43 -25.94 -21.64
N GLY A 232 -8.23 -24.78 -22.27
CA GLY A 232 -8.65 -23.48 -21.72
C GLY A 232 -7.84 -23.05 -20.50
N ALA A 233 -6.77 -23.76 -20.16
CA ALA A 233 -5.95 -23.46 -18.99
C ALA A 233 -5.02 -22.27 -19.26
N LEU A 234 -4.73 -21.51 -18.20
CA LEU A 234 -3.79 -20.40 -18.24
C LEU A 234 -2.38 -20.91 -17.92
N HIS A 235 -1.45 -20.88 -18.86
CA HIS A 235 -0.07 -21.34 -18.61
C HIS A 235 0.78 -20.27 -17.96
N TRP A 236 0.62 -19.02 -18.40
CA TRP A 236 1.32 -17.90 -17.81
C TRP A 236 0.50 -16.63 -17.95
N ALA A 237 0.74 -15.70 -17.01
CA ALA A 237 0.20 -14.37 -17.03
C ALA A 237 1.26 -13.36 -16.59
N VAL A 238 1.20 -12.17 -17.16
CA VAL A 238 2.04 -11.03 -16.79
C VAL A 238 1.13 -9.86 -16.48
N LEU A 239 1.37 -9.21 -15.35
CA LEU A 239 0.75 -7.94 -15.01
C LEU A 239 1.86 -6.91 -14.84
N ALA A 240 1.74 -5.79 -15.55
CA ALA A 240 2.76 -4.75 -15.57
C ALA A 240 2.13 -3.36 -15.40
N GLU A 241 2.81 -2.50 -14.65
CA GLU A 241 2.39 -1.14 -14.33
C GLU A 241 3.38 -0.14 -14.92
N ASN A 242 2.92 0.66 -15.88
CA ASN A 242 3.70 1.71 -16.56
C ASN A 242 5.04 1.21 -17.14
N GLN A 243 5.13 -0.07 -17.52
CA GLN A 243 6.30 -0.66 -18.16
C GLN A 243 6.18 -0.65 -19.68
N ASN A 244 7.32 -0.56 -20.37
CA ASN A 244 7.37 -0.74 -21.82
C ASN A 244 7.21 -2.23 -22.18
N MET A 245 6.63 -2.50 -23.34
CA MET A 245 6.42 -3.86 -23.85
C MET A 245 7.73 -4.64 -23.97
N ASP A 246 8.84 -3.99 -24.33
CA ASP A 246 10.15 -4.66 -24.44
C ASP A 246 10.63 -5.22 -23.08
N ASP A 247 10.47 -4.46 -22.00
CA ASP A 247 10.86 -4.90 -20.66
C ASP A 247 9.95 -6.01 -20.14
N ILE A 248 8.64 -5.93 -20.45
CA ILE A 248 7.64 -6.97 -20.14
C ILE A 248 8.03 -8.30 -20.79
N ILE A 249 8.35 -8.28 -22.08
CA ILE A 249 8.67 -9.50 -22.83
C ILE A 249 10.01 -10.08 -22.40
N ARG A 250 11.01 -9.23 -22.12
CA ARG A 250 12.31 -9.69 -21.63
C ARG A 250 12.17 -10.47 -20.32
N GLU A 251 11.45 -9.92 -19.34
CA GLU A 251 11.27 -10.61 -18.06
C GLU A 251 10.41 -11.89 -18.22
N LEU A 252 9.38 -11.85 -19.08
CA LEU A 252 8.60 -13.05 -19.40
C LEU A 252 9.50 -14.17 -19.94
N PHE A 253 10.41 -13.87 -20.87
CA PHE A 253 11.31 -14.86 -21.43
C PHE A 253 12.33 -15.37 -20.42
N ASP A 254 12.86 -14.50 -19.55
CA ASP A 254 13.76 -14.91 -18.47
C ASP A 254 13.10 -15.93 -17.53
N GLN A 255 11.84 -15.69 -17.14
CA GLN A 255 11.06 -16.60 -16.30
C GLN A 255 10.63 -17.90 -17.01
N LEU A 256 10.45 -17.86 -18.33
CA LEU A 256 10.16 -19.06 -19.11
C LEU A 256 11.41 -19.93 -19.30
N ASP A 257 12.58 -19.31 -19.38
CA ASP A 257 13.86 -20.02 -19.53
C ASP A 257 14.42 -20.55 -18.20
N SER A 258 14.13 -19.89 -17.07
CA SER A 258 14.58 -20.27 -15.70
C SER A 258 13.83 -21.46 -15.15
#